data_AF-A0A1J0R5T9-F1
#
_entry.id   AF-A0A1J0R5T9-F1
#
_cell.length_a   1.000
_cell.length_b   1.000
_cell.length_c   1.000
_cell.angle_alpha   90.00
_cell.angle_beta   90.00
_cell.angle_gamma   90.00
#
_symmetry.space_group_name_H-M   'P 1'
#
loop_
_entity.id
_entity.type
_entity.pdbx_description
1 polymer ?
#
loop_
_entity_poly.entity_id
_entity_poly.type
_entity_poly.pdbx_seq_one_letter_code
_entity_poly.pdbx_strand_id
1 'polypeptide(L)'
;MLLKAVLLMAVTSSGTCTNFHTYDKQVASPCDSSHYLDNMVAVASAALKAPAASVQKALEQAGQMSVLAAQLDGPERTAAQLTTAMAISHGAAAIDSTLRQWDNIIGGIIAAAKLAATNALVDEISEAKTGDLPAINAAGGIATAKNLAVQATLKANVNGFCLQAQGTLKQSSKPDATHSNQKSIITYAIKAKAKATDGNGENMVCLLDSAKTVSGQTCGTTATAIGYKGGRLLEATQIKLTKKPGDTEQNYAETTVSGIVPDKATINQLSQQIAHMEQAATKLTTAASVSHEASVIDTATKDAIARYLKGDKADYNTNKDAVDKFISDNFGEDGKNIKEKLGTKVDQMKTTKAATGGTGTAKLTDLVRTDELKKAQLYYTVASLVRDKEEKKKNQESPSCPTKTDKPAEPKKTADECKKHTTSKDYKKETGCGFDDKKPEGERCFPKENSSTTSTVSNSIVIKIPLLLAVLIL
;
A
#
# COMPACT_ATOMS: atom_id res chain seq x y z
N MET A 1 -12.28 -2.02 -24.31
CA MET A 1 -11.44 -3.17 -24.69
C MET A 1 -10.14 -2.66 -25.30
N LEU A 2 -9.03 -2.77 -24.57
CA LEU A 2 -7.67 -3.08 -25.04
C LEU A 2 -6.71 -2.77 -23.87
N LEU A 3 -6.82 -3.60 -22.82
CA LEU A 3 -5.66 -3.97 -22.01
C LEU A 3 -4.72 -4.70 -22.97
N LYS A 4 -3.84 -3.97 -23.66
CA LYS A 4 -2.75 -4.62 -24.40
C LYS A 4 -1.74 -5.09 -23.36
N ALA A 5 -1.54 -6.41 -23.37
CA ALA A 5 -0.61 -7.20 -22.60
C ALA A 5 0.58 -6.37 -22.08
N VAL A 6 0.50 -6.03 -20.79
CA VAL A 6 1.70 -5.79 -19.98
C VAL A 6 2.46 -7.11 -20.04
N LEU A 7 3.54 -7.13 -20.81
CA LEU A 7 4.51 -8.20 -20.74
C LEU A 7 5.07 -8.12 -19.31
N LEU A 8 4.53 -8.95 -18.40
CA LEU A 8 5.08 -9.11 -17.07
C LEU A 8 6.49 -9.67 -17.25
N MET A 9 7.49 -8.79 -17.31
CA MET A 9 8.80 -9.14 -16.77
C MET A 9 8.55 -9.50 -15.31
N ALA A 10 8.71 -10.78 -14.99
CA ALA A 10 8.66 -11.29 -13.63
C ALA A 10 9.84 -10.68 -12.85
N VAL A 11 9.68 -9.44 -12.39
CA VAL A 11 10.60 -8.82 -11.45
C VAL A 11 10.34 -9.47 -10.10
N THR A 12 11.09 -10.53 -9.81
CA THR A 12 11.25 -11.07 -8.47
C THR A 12 12.11 -10.11 -7.65
N SER A 13 11.62 -8.90 -7.35
CA SER A 13 12.25 -8.02 -6.38
C SER A 13 11.42 -7.99 -5.11
N SER A 14 11.70 -8.94 -4.22
CA SER A 14 11.42 -8.81 -2.80
C SER A 14 12.36 -7.75 -2.22
N GLY A 15 12.04 -6.49 -2.45
CA GLY A 15 12.81 -5.34 -2.00
C GLY A 15 12.16 -4.07 -2.54
N THR A 16 12.13 -3.01 -1.73
CA THR A 16 11.71 -1.67 -2.13
C THR A 16 12.71 -1.11 -3.15
N CYS A 17 12.70 -1.65 -4.37
CA CYS A 17 13.51 -1.14 -5.47
C CYS A 17 12.83 0.12 -5.99
N THR A 18 13.15 1.27 -5.40
CA THR A 18 12.80 2.60 -5.95
C THR A 18 13.87 3.11 -6.92
N ASN A 19 14.82 2.26 -7.31
CA ASN A 19 15.80 2.62 -8.32
C ASN A 19 15.17 2.46 -9.72
N PHE A 20 14.69 3.57 -10.27
CA PHE A 20 14.06 3.62 -11.59
C PHE A 20 15.05 3.40 -12.74
N HIS A 21 16.35 3.60 -12.50
CA HIS A 21 17.38 3.61 -13.54
C HIS A 21 18.19 2.29 -13.59
N THR A 22 17.52 1.15 -13.38
CA THR A 22 18.14 -0.19 -13.23
C THR A 22 18.29 -0.99 -14.53
N TYR A 23 18.05 -0.38 -15.69
CA TYR A 23 18.20 -1.06 -16.97
C TYR A 23 19.68 -1.37 -17.27
N ASP A 24 19.96 -2.63 -17.57
CA ASP A 24 21.32 -3.18 -17.61
C ASP A 24 21.98 -3.10 -19.00
N LYS A 25 21.26 -2.60 -20.02
CA LYS A 25 21.78 -2.39 -21.38
C LYS A 25 21.97 -0.91 -21.66
N GLN A 26 22.89 -0.64 -22.58
CA GLN A 26 23.09 0.71 -23.10
C GLN A 26 21.84 1.19 -23.85
N VAL A 27 21.37 2.40 -23.54
CA VAL A 27 20.30 3.05 -24.32
C VAL A 27 20.89 3.75 -25.54
N ALA A 28 21.07 2.98 -26.63
CA ALA A 28 21.73 3.42 -27.86
C ALA A 28 20.78 3.57 -29.07
N SER A 29 19.55 3.08 -28.96
CA SER A 29 18.53 3.13 -30.00
C SER A 29 17.15 3.52 -29.44
N PRO A 30 16.18 3.90 -30.30
CA PRO A 30 14.81 4.13 -29.86
C PRO A 30 14.21 2.91 -29.16
N CYS A 31 14.51 1.69 -29.62
CA CYS A 31 14.01 0.50 -28.94
C CYS A 31 14.63 0.27 -27.57
N ASP A 32 15.92 0.55 -27.38
CA ASP A 32 16.52 0.50 -26.03
C ASP A 32 15.86 1.50 -25.09
N SER A 33 15.53 2.69 -25.59
CA SER A 33 14.84 3.72 -24.81
C SER A 33 13.42 3.28 -24.43
N SER A 34 12.71 2.62 -25.35
CA SER A 34 11.40 2.04 -25.06
C SER A 34 11.49 1.03 -23.91
N HIS A 35 12.39 0.05 -24.00
CA HIS A 35 12.56 -0.98 -22.97
C HIS A 35 12.98 -0.39 -21.62
N TYR A 36 13.87 0.60 -21.65
CA TYR A 36 14.28 1.34 -20.45
C TYR A 36 13.11 2.03 -19.75
N LEU A 37 12.26 2.72 -20.50
CA LEU A 37 11.09 3.41 -19.98
C LEU A 37 10.01 2.42 -19.50
N ASP A 38 9.84 1.30 -20.18
CA ASP A 38 8.97 0.21 -19.71
C ASP A 38 9.50 -0.40 -18.39
N ASN A 39 10.82 -0.52 -18.22
CA ASN A 39 11.42 -0.90 -16.94
C ASN A 39 11.11 0.13 -15.85
N MET A 40 11.19 1.43 -16.13
CA MET A 40 10.77 2.47 -15.18
C MET A 40 9.31 2.31 -14.76
N VAL A 41 8.41 2.03 -15.72
CA VAL A 41 6.99 1.75 -15.45
C VAL A 41 6.81 0.53 -14.56
N ALA A 42 7.54 -0.55 -14.81
CA ALA A 42 7.49 -1.77 -14.01
C ALA A 42 7.96 -1.51 -12.56
N VAL A 43 9.06 -0.77 -12.39
CA VAL A 43 9.59 -0.36 -11.08
C VAL A 43 8.58 0.51 -10.33
N ALA A 44 7.98 1.51 -10.99
CA ALA A 44 6.96 2.37 -10.41
C ALA A 44 5.73 1.57 -9.94
N SER A 45 5.27 0.64 -10.77
CA SER A 45 4.11 -0.21 -10.48
C SER A 45 4.39 -1.13 -9.29
N ALA A 46 5.60 -1.69 -9.20
CA ALA A 46 6.03 -2.49 -8.06
C ALA A 46 6.11 -1.66 -6.77
N ALA A 47 6.65 -0.44 -6.84
CA ALA A 47 6.69 0.48 -5.73
C ALA A 47 5.29 0.82 -5.21
N LEU A 48 4.32 1.06 -6.10
CA LEU A 48 2.93 1.33 -5.73
C LEU A 48 2.20 0.12 -5.13
N LYS A 49 2.57 -1.11 -5.53
CA LYS A 49 2.01 -2.35 -5.00
C LYS A 49 2.54 -2.70 -3.61
N ALA A 50 3.77 -2.29 -3.26
CA ALA A 50 4.42 -2.67 -2.02
C ALA A 50 3.67 -2.21 -0.75
N PRO A 51 3.13 -0.97 -0.66
CA PRO A 51 2.28 -0.55 0.45
C PRO A 51 1.07 -1.46 0.65
N ALA A 52 0.33 -1.81 -0.43
CA ALA A 52 -0.83 -2.70 -0.33
C ALA A 52 -0.46 -4.09 0.22
N ALA A 53 0.64 -4.67 -0.24
CA ALA A 53 1.13 -5.94 0.29
C ALA A 53 1.53 -5.83 1.78
N SER A 54 2.11 -4.70 2.20
CA SER A 54 2.46 -4.47 3.60
C SER A 54 1.23 -4.29 4.50
N VAL A 55 0.17 -3.64 4.00
CA VAL A 55 -1.11 -3.49 4.69
C VAL A 55 -1.75 -4.85 4.92
N GLN A 56 -1.73 -5.72 3.92
CA GLN A 56 -2.25 -7.08 4.06
C GLN A 56 -1.56 -7.81 5.22
N LYS A 57 -0.22 -7.77 5.28
CA LYS A 57 0.55 -8.35 6.38
C LYS A 57 0.22 -7.72 7.74
N ALA A 58 0.02 -6.40 7.77
CA ALA A 58 -0.36 -5.70 8.99
C ALA A 58 -1.76 -6.12 9.48
N LEU A 59 -2.72 -6.31 8.57
CA LEU A 59 -4.05 -6.82 8.87
C LEU A 59 -4.03 -8.30 9.30
N GLU A 60 -3.16 -9.12 8.69
CA GLU A 60 -2.92 -10.50 9.11
C GLU A 60 -2.44 -10.53 10.58
N GLN A 61 -1.40 -9.75 10.89
CA GLN A 61 -0.89 -9.63 12.25
C GLN A 61 -1.94 -9.10 13.23
N ALA A 62 -2.67 -8.05 12.86
CA ALA A 62 -3.75 -7.50 13.68
C ALA A 62 -4.84 -8.55 13.95
N GLY A 63 -5.18 -9.34 12.93
CA GLY A 63 -6.14 -10.43 12.97
C GLY A 63 -5.75 -11.51 13.95
N GLN A 64 -4.52 -12.02 13.81
CA GLN A 64 -3.95 -13.05 14.67
C GLN A 64 -3.93 -12.57 16.13
N MET A 65 -3.48 -11.34 16.38
CA MET A 65 -3.42 -10.80 17.74
C MET A 65 -4.80 -10.55 18.34
N SER A 66 -5.80 -10.18 17.54
CA SER A 66 -7.18 -10.02 18.02
C SER A 66 -7.77 -11.36 18.48
N VAL A 67 -7.55 -12.42 17.69
CA VAL A 67 -7.97 -13.78 18.04
C VAL A 67 -7.31 -14.26 19.33
N LEU A 68 -6.01 -14.01 19.46
CA LEU A 68 -5.27 -14.38 20.65
C LEU A 68 -5.72 -13.57 21.88
N ALA A 69 -5.89 -12.24 21.76
CA ALA A 69 -6.35 -11.38 22.84
C ALA A 69 -7.69 -11.85 23.44
N ALA A 70 -8.60 -12.35 22.61
CA ALA A 70 -9.88 -12.88 23.04
C ALA A 70 -9.75 -14.16 23.90
N GLN A 71 -8.58 -14.82 23.91
CA GLN A 71 -8.31 -16.03 24.70
C GLN A 71 -7.44 -15.78 25.93
N LEU A 72 -6.76 -14.63 25.99
CA LEU A 72 -5.86 -14.25 27.09
C LEU A 72 -6.56 -13.37 28.09
N ASP A 73 -5.91 -13.12 29.23
CA ASP A 73 -6.34 -12.17 30.27
C ASP A 73 -5.18 -11.22 30.67
N GLY A 74 -5.52 -10.18 31.44
CA GLY A 74 -4.52 -9.32 32.09
C GLY A 74 -3.53 -8.63 31.14
N PRO A 75 -2.24 -8.55 31.51
CA PRO A 75 -1.22 -7.86 30.70
C PRO A 75 -1.02 -8.47 29.31
N GLU A 76 -1.19 -9.77 29.16
CA GLU A 76 -0.98 -10.47 27.89
C GLU A 76 -2.09 -10.15 26.88
N ARG A 77 -3.34 -10.08 27.35
CA ARG A 77 -4.47 -9.56 26.54
C ARG A 77 -4.20 -8.11 26.11
N THR A 78 -3.74 -7.28 27.04
CA THR A 78 -3.47 -5.86 26.77
C THR A 78 -2.37 -5.69 25.73
N ALA A 79 -1.27 -6.43 25.85
CA ALA A 79 -0.17 -6.42 24.88
C ALA A 79 -0.62 -6.89 23.48
N ALA A 80 -1.45 -7.93 23.40
CA ALA A 80 -2.03 -8.38 22.14
C ALA A 80 -2.93 -7.30 21.50
N GLN A 81 -3.76 -6.62 22.30
CA GLN A 81 -4.59 -5.51 21.83
C GLN A 81 -3.76 -4.30 21.36
N LEU A 82 -2.68 -3.96 22.05
CA LEU A 82 -1.75 -2.91 21.64
C LEU A 82 -1.06 -3.28 20.32
N THR A 83 -0.61 -4.53 20.18
CA THR A 83 -0.03 -5.04 18.91
C THR A 83 -1.04 -4.93 17.77
N THR A 84 -2.31 -5.30 17.99
CA THR A 84 -3.39 -5.13 17.01
C THR A 84 -3.55 -3.66 16.60
N ALA A 85 -3.67 -2.76 17.56
CA ALA A 85 -3.87 -1.33 17.30
C ALA A 85 -2.72 -0.71 16.50
N MET A 86 -1.47 -1.05 16.86
CA MET A 86 -0.29 -0.58 16.14
C MET A 86 -0.19 -1.13 14.73
N ALA A 87 -0.48 -2.42 14.52
CA ALA A 87 -0.48 -2.99 13.18
C ALA A 87 -1.52 -2.31 12.28
N ILE A 88 -2.72 -2.04 12.79
CA ILE A 88 -3.76 -1.27 12.07
C ILE A 88 -3.26 0.15 11.77
N SER A 89 -2.66 0.83 12.75
CA SER A 89 -2.12 2.20 12.59
C SER A 89 -1.02 2.27 11.51
N HIS A 90 -0.07 1.34 11.55
CA HIS A 90 0.99 1.24 10.53
C HIS A 90 0.42 0.94 9.14
N GLY A 91 -0.59 0.07 9.04
CA GLY A 91 -1.33 -0.18 7.81
C GLY A 91 -2.01 1.08 7.28
N ALA A 92 -2.71 1.81 8.15
CA ALA A 92 -3.39 3.06 7.78
C ALA A 92 -2.40 4.14 7.30
N ALA A 93 -1.25 4.29 7.97
CA ALA A 93 -0.20 5.21 7.56
C ALA A 93 0.38 4.87 6.17
N ALA A 94 0.55 3.58 5.86
CA ALA A 94 1.00 3.11 4.54
C ALA A 94 -0.01 3.44 3.43
N ILE A 95 -1.32 3.28 3.71
CA ILE A 95 -2.39 3.67 2.77
C ILE A 95 -2.44 5.18 2.59
N ASP A 96 -2.42 5.96 3.67
CA ASP A 96 -2.47 7.44 3.60
C ASP A 96 -1.30 8.00 2.78
N SER A 97 -0.08 7.50 3.01
CA SER A 97 1.09 7.85 2.19
C SER A 97 0.86 7.52 0.72
N THR A 98 0.31 6.34 0.41
CA THR A 98 0.03 5.89 -0.96
C THR A 98 -1.02 6.78 -1.64
N LEU A 99 -2.12 7.11 -0.96
CA LEU A 99 -3.17 7.97 -1.49
C LEU A 99 -2.67 9.38 -1.78
N ARG A 100 -1.80 9.94 -0.91
CA ARG A 100 -1.19 11.26 -1.14
C ARG A 100 -0.25 11.29 -2.34
N GLN A 101 0.37 10.17 -2.68
CA GLN A 101 1.33 10.06 -3.78
C GLN A 101 0.74 9.49 -5.08
N TRP A 102 -0.51 9.03 -5.04
CA TRP A 102 -1.16 8.28 -6.12
C TRP A 102 -1.09 9.00 -7.47
N ASP A 103 -1.54 10.25 -7.54
CA ASP A 103 -1.62 10.99 -8.80
C ASP A 103 -0.24 11.27 -9.41
N ASN A 104 0.76 11.54 -8.57
CA ASN A 104 2.13 11.77 -9.04
C ASN A 104 2.73 10.49 -9.62
N ILE A 105 2.51 9.34 -8.96
CA ILE A 105 3.02 8.04 -9.41
C ILE A 105 2.34 7.63 -10.71
N ILE A 106 1.01 7.68 -10.77
CA ILE A 106 0.25 7.33 -11.97
C ILE A 106 0.56 8.29 -13.13
N GLY A 107 0.69 9.59 -12.84
CA GLY A 107 1.10 10.60 -13.82
C GLY A 107 2.44 10.27 -14.46
N GLY A 108 3.45 9.92 -13.67
CA GLY A 108 4.76 9.51 -14.21
C GLY A 108 4.76 8.16 -14.92
N ILE A 109 3.97 7.18 -14.46
CA ILE A 109 3.77 5.90 -15.19
C ILE A 109 3.22 6.17 -16.59
N ILE A 110 2.18 7.00 -16.69
CA ILE A 110 1.59 7.38 -17.98
C ILE A 110 2.62 8.12 -18.84
N ALA A 111 3.40 9.01 -18.24
CA ALA A 111 4.42 9.77 -18.96
C ALA A 111 5.53 8.88 -19.53
N ALA A 112 6.06 7.97 -18.72
CA ALA A 112 7.05 7.00 -19.13
C ALA A 112 6.50 6.07 -20.23
N ALA A 113 5.28 5.56 -20.09
CA ALA A 113 4.64 4.72 -21.10
C ALA A 113 4.40 5.47 -22.43
N LYS A 114 4.00 6.75 -22.38
CA LYS A 114 3.87 7.60 -23.58
C LYS A 114 5.21 7.79 -24.29
N LEU A 115 6.28 8.06 -23.54
CA LEU A 115 7.61 8.14 -24.12
C LEU A 115 8.04 6.78 -24.68
N ALA A 116 7.82 5.67 -23.98
CA ALA A 116 8.17 4.33 -24.45
C ALA A 116 7.51 4.03 -25.80
N ALA A 117 6.18 4.19 -25.88
CA ALA A 117 5.42 4.01 -27.11
C ALA A 117 5.89 4.95 -28.24
N THR A 118 6.22 6.20 -27.91
CA THR A 118 6.79 7.15 -28.87
C THR A 118 8.12 6.64 -29.43
N ASN A 119 9.00 6.11 -28.57
CA ASN A 119 10.32 5.62 -28.96
C ASN A 119 10.23 4.35 -29.82
N ALA A 120 9.29 3.46 -29.49
CA ALA A 120 8.93 2.33 -30.34
C ALA A 120 8.44 2.78 -31.73
N LEU A 121 7.61 3.82 -31.81
CA LEU A 121 7.16 4.39 -33.08
C LEU A 121 8.27 5.10 -33.85
N VAL A 122 9.20 5.78 -33.17
CA VAL A 122 10.37 6.42 -33.78
C VAL A 122 11.21 5.37 -34.53
N ASP A 123 11.39 4.18 -33.96
CA ASP A 123 12.13 3.08 -34.60
C ASP A 123 11.52 2.69 -35.96
N GLU A 124 10.20 2.59 -36.06
CA GLU A 124 9.53 2.20 -37.32
C GLU A 124 9.40 3.36 -38.31
N ILE A 125 9.00 4.55 -37.84
CA ILE A 125 8.72 5.69 -38.71
C ILE A 125 10.01 6.28 -39.28
N SER A 126 11.14 6.20 -38.56
CA SER A 126 12.44 6.66 -39.07
C SER A 126 12.94 5.84 -40.28
N GLU A 127 12.37 4.65 -40.51
CA GLU A 127 12.66 3.83 -41.69
C GLU A 127 11.78 4.18 -42.91
N ALA A 128 10.86 5.15 -42.78
CA ALA A 128 10.09 5.66 -43.90
C ALA A 128 11.00 6.25 -44.98
N LYS A 129 10.89 5.72 -46.21
CA LYS A 129 11.78 6.07 -47.31
C LYS A 129 11.07 6.18 -48.64
N THR A 130 11.64 6.98 -49.54
CA THR A 130 11.25 7.03 -50.95
C THR A 130 12.10 6.09 -51.80
N GLY A 131 11.53 5.54 -52.86
CA GLY A 131 12.27 4.76 -53.85
C GLY A 131 13.03 5.62 -54.85
N ASP A 132 14.06 5.04 -55.48
CA ASP A 132 14.75 5.65 -56.62
C ASP A 132 13.86 5.68 -57.85
N LEU A 133 13.99 6.73 -58.66
CA LEU A 133 13.50 6.76 -60.04
C LEU A 133 14.69 6.79 -60.98
N PRO A 134 14.78 5.87 -61.97
CA PRO A 134 15.86 5.88 -62.94
C PRO A 134 15.88 7.20 -63.71
N ALA A 135 17.08 7.63 -64.10
CA ALA A 135 17.22 8.81 -64.93
C ALA A 135 16.74 8.54 -66.35
N ILE A 136 15.97 9.48 -66.90
CA ILE A 136 15.47 9.45 -68.27
C ILE A 136 16.05 10.63 -69.05
N ASN A 137 16.36 10.42 -70.34
CA ASN A 137 16.93 11.47 -71.19
C ASN A 137 15.94 12.65 -71.32
N ALA A 138 16.44 13.87 -71.18
CA ALA A 138 15.71 15.11 -71.40
C ALA A 138 15.70 15.48 -72.89
N ALA A 139 15.20 14.60 -73.77
CA ALA A 139 15.18 14.87 -75.20
C ALA A 139 13.90 15.63 -75.61
N GLY A 140 14.03 16.95 -75.83
CA GLY A 140 12.93 17.83 -76.28
C GLY A 140 11.91 18.11 -75.18
N GLY A 141 11.52 19.37 -74.99
CA GLY A 141 10.69 19.79 -73.84
C GLY A 141 9.47 18.91 -73.62
N ILE A 142 9.47 18.10 -72.55
CA ILE A 142 8.36 17.35 -71.92
C ILE A 142 7.21 16.99 -72.89
N ALA A 143 7.51 16.47 -74.09
CA ALA A 143 6.52 16.43 -75.18
C ALA A 143 5.67 15.15 -75.18
N THR A 144 5.94 14.19 -74.28
CA THR A 144 5.10 13.00 -74.04
C THR A 144 5.50 12.40 -72.69
N ALA A 145 5.36 13.18 -71.61
CA ALA A 145 5.78 12.73 -70.29
C ALA A 145 4.86 11.61 -69.78
N LYS A 146 5.41 10.40 -69.62
CA LYS A 146 4.89 9.47 -68.62
C LYS A 146 4.99 10.16 -67.26
N ASN A 147 3.91 10.15 -66.48
CA ASN A 147 3.95 10.64 -65.11
C ASN A 147 5.01 9.86 -64.32
N LEU A 148 6.05 10.55 -63.84
CA LEU A 148 7.01 10.01 -62.90
C LEU A 148 6.48 10.24 -61.49
N ALA A 149 6.30 9.17 -60.72
CA ALA A 149 5.78 9.24 -59.36
C ALA A 149 6.79 8.62 -58.39
N VAL A 150 7.18 9.39 -57.37
CA VAL A 150 7.95 8.87 -56.23
C VAL A 150 6.97 8.24 -55.26
N GLN A 151 7.20 6.98 -54.88
CA GLN A 151 6.41 6.30 -53.87
C GLN A 151 7.17 6.30 -52.54
N ALA A 152 6.50 6.75 -51.47
CA ALA A 152 6.95 6.54 -50.11
C ALA A 152 6.58 5.12 -49.65
N THR A 153 7.49 4.50 -48.92
CA THR A 153 7.33 3.18 -48.33
C THR A 153 7.57 3.26 -46.84
N LEU A 154 6.69 2.61 -46.07
CA LEU A 154 6.85 2.39 -44.64
C LEU A 154 6.83 0.88 -44.43
N LYS A 155 7.88 0.33 -43.82
CA LYS A 155 7.97 -1.09 -43.51
C LYS A 155 7.76 -1.29 -42.01
N ALA A 156 6.54 -1.63 -41.62
CA ALA A 156 6.24 -2.00 -40.25
C ALA A 156 7.02 -3.27 -39.84
N ASN A 157 7.35 -3.39 -38.56
CA ASN A 157 7.98 -4.58 -38.05
C ASN A 157 6.94 -5.71 -37.93
N VAL A 158 7.15 -6.80 -38.67
CA VAL A 158 6.24 -7.96 -38.68
C VAL A 158 6.17 -8.68 -37.33
N ASN A 159 7.19 -8.54 -36.49
CA ASN A 159 7.23 -9.15 -35.17
C ASN A 159 6.57 -8.28 -34.08
N GLY A 160 6.15 -7.06 -34.41
CA GLY A 160 5.71 -6.04 -33.46
C GLY A 160 6.82 -5.06 -33.05
N PHE A 161 6.44 -4.00 -32.35
CA PHE A 161 7.36 -2.94 -31.95
C PHE A 161 8.52 -3.48 -31.13
N CYS A 162 9.74 -3.06 -31.51
CA CYS A 162 10.97 -3.36 -30.79
C CYS A 162 11.22 -4.85 -30.50
N LEU A 163 10.78 -5.72 -31.41
CA LEU A 163 11.05 -7.15 -31.42
C LEU A 163 11.87 -7.53 -32.65
N GLN A 164 12.95 -8.29 -32.47
CA GLN A 164 13.76 -8.82 -33.58
C GLN A 164 13.25 -10.18 -34.08
N ALA A 165 12.58 -10.93 -33.21
CA ALA A 165 11.87 -12.16 -33.49
C ALA A 165 10.74 -12.31 -32.45
N GLN A 166 9.85 -13.29 -32.63
CA GLN A 166 8.81 -13.58 -31.65
C GLN A 166 9.43 -13.81 -30.26
N GLY A 167 9.01 -13.01 -29.27
CA GLY A 167 9.50 -13.09 -27.89
C GLY A 167 10.94 -12.60 -27.68
N THR A 168 11.62 -12.08 -28.70
CA THR A 168 13.01 -11.60 -28.59
C THR A 168 13.08 -10.10 -28.82
N LEU A 169 13.52 -9.36 -27.80
CA LEU A 169 13.64 -7.90 -27.84
C LEU A 169 14.72 -7.47 -28.84
N LYS A 170 14.41 -6.43 -29.64
CA LYS A 170 15.40 -5.64 -30.38
C LYS A 170 16.04 -4.67 -29.38
N GLN A 171 17.26 -4.97 -28.94
CA GLN A 171 17.99 -4.19 -27.95
C GLN A 171 19.51 -4.34 -28.11
N SER A 172 20.26 -3.42 -27.54
CA SER A 172 21.72 -3.43 -27.49
C SER A 172 22.24 -4.65 -26.72
N SER A 173 23.28 -5.28 -27.25
CA SER A 173 24.03 -6.32 -26.55
C SER A 173 25.03 -5.74 -25.53
N LYS A 174 25.32 -4.43 -25.61
CA LYS A 174 26.28 -3.78 -24.73
C LYS A 174 25.66 -3.56 -23.35
N PRO A 175 26.27 -4.12 -22.28
CA PRO A 175 25.84 -3.82 -20.93
C PRO A 175 26.15 -2.36 -20.58
N ASP A 176 25.34 -1.77 -19.72
CA ASP A 176 25.59 -0.47 -19.11
C ASP A 176 25.34 -0.52 -17.61
N ALA A 177 26.42 -0.75 -16.85
CA ALA A 177 26.36 -0.75 -15.39
C ALA A 177 26.26 0.66 -14.79
N THR A 178 26.36 1.72 -15.60
CA THR A 178 26.47 3.11 -15.15
C THR A 178 25.17 3.91 -15.27
N HIS A 179 24.16 3.38 -15.98
CA HIS A 179 22.86 4.02 -16.17
C HIS A 179 22.17 4.37 -14.83
N SER A 180 22.40 3.56 -13.80
CA SER A 180 21.90 3.77 -12.44
C SER A 180 22.53 4.97 -11.72
N ASN A 181 23.75 5.37 -12.10
CA ASN A 181 24.53 6.39 -11.41
C ASN A 181 24.25 7.81 -11.94
N GLN A 182 23.89 7.95 -13.22
CA GLN A 182 23.72 9.26 -13.87
C GLN A 182 22.29 9.82 -13.80
N LYS A 183 21.32 9.04 -13.33
CA LYS A 183 19.88 9.39 -13.24
C LYS A 183 19.37 10.19 -14.45
N SER A 184 19.72 9.76 -15.66
CA SER A 184 19.35 10.46 -16.90
C SER A 184 18.37 9.63 -17.72
N ILE A 185 17.47 10.30 -18.43
CA ILE A 185 16.58 9.66 -19.41
C ILE A 185 17.15 9.93 -20.79
N ILE A 186 17.40 8.86 -21.55
CA ILE A 186 17.67 8.94 -22.99
C ILE A 186 16.36 8.60 -23.69
N THR A 187 15.90 9.51 -24.53
CA THR A 187 14.69 9.36 -25.35
C THR A 187 14.97 9.83 -26.76
N TYR A 188 14.12 9.46 -27.71
CA TYR A 188 14.25 9.79 -29.11
C TYR A 188 13.00 10.48 -29.62
N ALA A 189 13.21 11.44 -30.51
CA ALA A 189 12.16 12.11 -31.26
C ALA A 189 12.42 11.99 -32.75
N ILE A 190 11.37 12.14 -33.56
CA ILE A 190 11.49 12.14 -35.02
C ILE A 190 11.81 13.55 -35.49
N LYS A 191 12.72 13.67 -36.45
CA LYS A 191 13.03 14.91 -37.15
C LYS A 191 13.04 14.68 -38.66
N ALA A 192 12.72 15.71 -39.44
CA ALA A 192 12.94 15.66 -40.88
C ALA A 192 14.43 15.53 -41.19
N LYS A 193 14.80 14.61 -42.09
CA LYS A 193 16.19 14.47 -42.52
C LYS A 193 16.64 15.78 -43.19
N ALA A 194 17.84 16.23 -42.86
CA ALA A 194 18.41 17.43 -43.48
C ALA A 194 18.53 17.26 -45.01
N LYS A 195 18.31 18.35 -45.76
CA LYS A 195 18.52 18.35 -47.21
C LYS A 195 19.96 17.95 -47.54
N ALA A 196 20.13 17.19 -48.61
CA ALA A 196 21.46 16.90 -49.15
C ALA A 196 22.19 18.20 -49.52
N THR A 197 23.47 18.30 -49.14
CA THR A 197 24.35 19.43 -49.48
C THR A 197 25.38 19.08 -50.56
N ASP A 198 25.49 17.80 -50.89
CA ASP A 198 26.34 17.27 -51.95
C ASP A 198 25.53 16.38 -52.92
N GLY A 199 26.15 15.96 -54.02
CA GLY A 199 25.53 15.07 -55.00
C GLY A 199 25.31 13.63 -54.51
N ASN A 200 25.71 13.29 -53.27
CA ASN A 200 25.68 11.93 -52.75
C ASN A 200 24.49 11.67 -51.81
N GLY A 201 23.76 12.70 -51.40
CA GLY A 201 22.66 12.58 -50.45
C GLY A 201 21.41 11.85 -50.96
N GLU A 202 20.39 11.83 -50.12
CA GLU A 202 19.10 11.16 -50.32
C GLU A 202 18.00 12.20 -50.60
N ASN A 203 16.89 11.73 -51.18
CA ASN A 203 15.70 12.53 -51.51
C ASN A 203 16.02 13.76 -52.37
N MET A 204 16.74 13.55 -53.48
CA MET A 204 17.15 14.63 -54.36
C MET A 204 16.88 14.32 -55.83
N VAL A 205 16.57 15.36 -56.60
CA VAL A 205 16.58 15.28 -58.06
C VAL A 205 18.02 15.06 -58.51
N CYS A 206 18.23 14.03 -59.32
CA CYS A 206 19.55 13.59 -59.74
C CYS A 206 19.78 13.93 -61.21
N LEU A 207 20.74 14.81 -61.48
CA LEU A 207 21.14 15.21 -62.82
C LEU A 207 22.29 14.32 -63.30
N LEU A 208 22.10 13.64 -64.45
CA LEU A 208 23.06 12.68 -65.01
C LEU A 208 23.31 12.94 -66.51
N ASP A 209 24.41 12.39 -67.01
CA ASP A 209 24.89 12.50 -68.40
C ASP A 209 24.22 11.53 -69.39
N SER A 210 23.34 10.66 -68.90
CA SER A 210 22.69 9.61 -69.67
C SER A 210 21.56 8.98 -68.87
N ALA A 211 20.60 8.37 -69.55
CA ALA A 211 19.58 7.53 -68.92
C ALA A 211 20.23 6.29 -68.27
N LYS A 212 20.11 6.17 -66.94
CA LYS A 212 20.67 5.06 -66.14
C LYS A 212 20.00 4.96 -64.77
N THR A 213 20.30 3.90 -64.03
CA THR A 213 19.88 3.76 -62.63
C THR A 213 20.57 4.82 -61.76
N VAL A 214 19.83 5.36 -60.78
CA VAL A 214 20.34 6.41 -59.89
C VAL A 214 21.06 5.84 -58.66
N SER A 215 20.75 4.60 -58.27
CA SER A 215 21.44 3.90 -57.16
C SER A 215 22.96 3.87 -57.38
N GLY A 216 23.71 4.28 -56.36
CA GLY A 216 25.17 4.33 -56.37
C GLY A 216 25.78 5.48 -57.20
N GLN A 217 24.96 6.34 -57.81
CA GLN A 217 25.45 7.49 -58.57
C GLN A 217 25.61 8.73 -57.67
N THR A 218 26.57 9.58 -58.05
CA THR A 218 26.68 10.97 -57.58
C THR A 218 25.91 11.87 -58.53
N CYS A 219 24.95 12.62 -58.01
CA CYS A 219 24.14 13.56 -58.76
C CYS A 219 24.98 14.80 -59.12
N GLY A 220 25.02 15.13 -60.41
CA GLY A 220 25.76 16.28 -60.94
C GLY A 220 24.96 17.58 -60.92
N THR A 221 25.53 18.62 -61.53
CA THR A 221 24.89 19.94 -61.74
C THR A 221 24.51 20.22 -63.19
N THR A 222 24.95 19.37 -64.13
CA THR A 222 24.62 19.41 -65.57
C THR A 222 23.96 18.11 -65.98
N ALA A 223 22.91 18.16 -66.82
CA ALA A 223 22.12 16.98 -67.15
C ALA A 223 21.77 16.89 -68.65
N THR A 224 21.92 15.69 -69.20
CA THR A 224 21.18 15.24 -70.39
C THR A 224 20.09 14.24 -70.00
N ALA A 225 20.05 13.79 -68.74
CA ALA A 225 19.02 12.95 -68.15
C ALA A 225 18.71 13.37 -66.70
N ILE A 226 17.45 13.16 -66.27
CA ILE A 226 16.95 13.54 -64.94
C ILE A 226 16.33 12.31 -64.28
N GLY A 227 16.75 12.02 -63.05
CA GLY A 227 16.17 10.98 -62.18
C GLY A 227 15.93 11.48 -60.77
N TYR A 228 15.60 10.56 -59.86
CA TYR A 228 15.41 10.87 -58.44
C TYR A 228 16.12 9.84 -57.59
N LYS A 229 16.93 10.32 -56.64
CA LYS A 229 17.60 9.50 -55.64
C LYS A 229 16.74 9.48 -54.38
N GLY A 230 16.17 8.33 -54.06
CA GLY A 230 15.35 8.11 -52.89
C GLY A 230 16.17 8.01 -51.61
N GLY A 231 15.52 7.57 -50.53
CA GLY A 231 16.14 7.40 -49.22
C GLY A 231 15.22 7.79 -48.08
N ARG A 232 15.76 7.85 -46.85
CA ARG A 232 14.98 8.07 -45.63
C ARG A 232 14.49 9.51 -45.56
N LEU A 233 13.21 9.69 -45.26
CA LEU A 233 12.59 11.01 -45.14
C LEU A 233 12.81 11.63 -43.75
N LEU A 234 12.93 10.76 -42.75
CA LEU A 234 12.94 11.11 -41.34
C LEU A 234 14.16 10.48 -40.67
N GLU A 235 14.59 11.06 -39.55
CA GLU A 235 15.67 10.53 -38.73
C GLU A 235 15.30 10.57 -37.25
N ALA A 236 15.83 9.61 -36.50
CA ALA A 236 15.72 9.59 -35.04
C ALA A 236 16.76 10.57 -34.45
N THR A 237 16.29 11.52 -33.65
CA THR A 237 17.13 12.45 -32.89
C THR A 237 17.15 12.03 -31.44
N GLN A 238 18.34 11.71 -30.92
CA GLN A 238 18.53 11.40 -29.51
C GLN A 238 18.43 12.66 -28.64
N ILE A 239 17.74 12.54 -27.52
CA ILE A 239 17.56 13.58 -26.51
C ILE A 239 17.98 12.99 -25.16
N LYS A 240 18.99 13.62 -24.54
CA LYS A 240 19.43 13.27 -23.19
C LYS A 240 18.87 14.27 -22.19
N LEU A 241 18.06 13.78 -21.26
CA LEU A 241 17.48 14.54 -20.16
C LEU A 241 18.24 14.22 -18.89
N THR A 242 18.94 15.20 -18.34
CA THR A 242 19.72 15.07 -17.09
C THR A 242 19.05 15.83 -15.97
N LYS A 243 19.19 15.37 -14.72
CA LYS A 243 18.72 16.12 -13.55
C LYS A 243 19.38 17.51 -13.49
N LYS A 244 18.62 18.52 -13.05
CA LYS A 244 19.12 19.87 -12.80
C LYS A 244 20.10 19.83 -11.61
N PRO A 245 21.36 20.31 -11.76
CA PRO A 245 22.29 20.36 -10.64
C PRO A 245 21.74 21.21 -9.49
N GLY A 246 21.82 20.70 -8.26
CA GLY A 246 21.36 21.42 -7.06
C GLY A 246 19.84 21.50 -6.87
N ASP A 247 19.04 20.91 -7.77
CA ASP A 247 17.59 20.89 -7.62
C ASP A 247 17.16 19.85 -6.58
N THR A 248 16.54 20.32 -5.49
CA THR A 248 16.02 19.47 -4.41
C THR A 248 14.87 18.60 -4.87
N GLU A 249 14.11 19.06 -5.87
CA GLU A 249 13.05 18.29 -6.52
C GLU A 249 13.62 17.33 -7.57
N GLN A 250 14.90 17.40 -7.90
CA GLN A 250 15.50 16.51 -8.90
C GLN A 250 14.69 16.56 -10.22
N ASN A 251 14.29 17.74 -10.69
CA ASN A 251 13.65 17.84 -12.00
C ASN A 251 14.67 17.61 -13.11
N TYR A 252 14.21 17.13 -14.26
CA TYR A 252 15.06 17.07 -15.45
C TYR A 252 15.23 18.47 -16.06
N ALA A 253 16.42 18.73 -16.60
CA ALA A 253 16.66 19.90 -17.42
C ALA A 253 15.83 19.80 -18.71
N GLU A 254 15.29 20.94 -19.13
CA GLU A 254 14.48 21.02 -20.33
C GLU A 254 15.32 20.79 -21.59
N THR A 255 14.77 20.07 -22.57
CA THR A 255 15.38 19.98 -23.89
C THR A 255 15.12 21.26 -24.69
N THR A 256 16.16 21.74 -25.39
CA THR A 256 16.10 22.89 -26.30
C THR A 256 15.98 22.46 -27.77
N VAL A 257 16.02 21.14 -28.03
CA VAL A 257 15.93 20.57 -29.39
C VAL A 257 14.60 20.96 -30.04
N SER A 258 14.65 21.49 -31.25
CA SER A 258 13.48 22.01 -31.99
C SER A 258 13.29 21.32 -33.34
N GLY A 259 12.10 21.47 -33.93
CA GLY A 259 11.73 20.82 -35.19
C GLY A 259 11.56 19.30 -35.06
N ILE A 260 11.15 18.84 -33.87
CA ILE A 260 11.01 17.43 -33.52
C ILE A 260 9.56 17.06 -33.21
N VAL A 261 9.23 15.79 -33.34
CA VAL A 261 7.94 15.20 -32.92
C VAL A 261 8.20 14.01 -31.97
N PRO A 262 7.57 13.98 -30.78
CA PRO A 262 6.77 15.06 -30.18
C PRO A 262 7.63 16.30 -29.90
N ASP A 263 6.97 17.45 -29.77
CA ASP A 263 7.67 18.72 -29.57
C ASP A 263 8.36 18.81 -28.20
N LYS A 264 9.26 19.79 -28.05
CA LYS A 264 10.00 19.99 -26.80
C LYS A 264 9.09 20.22 -25.60
N ALA A 265 7.95 20.89 -25.78
CA ALA A 265 7.01 21.17 -24.70
C ALA A 265 6.43 19.87 -24.15
N THR A 266 6.02 18.98 -25.05
CA THR A 266 5.53 17.64 -24.71
C THR A 266 6.61 16.82 -23.99
N ILE A 267 7.84 16.79 -24.52
CA ILE A 267 8.94 16.03 -23.90
C ILE A 267 9.26 16.57 -22.49
N ASN A 268 9.31 17.90 -22.33
CA ASN A 268 9.57 18.54 -21.04
C ASN A 268 8.45 18.27 -20.03
N GLN A 269 7.19 18.31 -20.46
CA GLN A 269 6.05 17.97 -19.60
C GLN A 269 6.12 16.51 -19.13
N LEU A 270 6.39 15.57 -20.04
CA LEU A 270 6.47 14.16 -19.71
C LEU A 270 7.66 13.88 -18.77
N SER A 271 8.81 14.52 -18.99
CA SER A 271 9.97 14.34 -18.11
C SER A 271 9.73 14.92 -16.71
N GLN A 272 9.00 16.03 -16.59
CA GLN A 272 8.59 16.57 -15.29
C GLN A 272 7.68 15.59 -14.53
N GLN A 273 6.70 14.99 -15.21
CA GLN A 273 5.82 13.97 -14.60
C GLN A 273 6.61 12.74 -14.14
N ILE A 274 7.63 12.32 -14.89
CA ILE A 274 8.52 11.23 -14.47
C ILE A 274 9.31 11.63 -13.21
N ALA A 275 9.85 12.86 -13.15
CA ALA A 275 10.54 13.33 -11.95
C ALA A 275 9.63 13.35 -10.71
N HIS A 276 8.38 13.79 -10.86
CA HIS A 276 7.39 13.76 -9.77
C HIS A 276 7.11 12.34 -9.28
N MET A 277 6.99 11.36 -10.17
CA MET A 277 6.84 9.94 -9.80
C MET A 277 8.06 9.43 -9.03
N GLU A 278 9.28 9.74 -9.48
CA GLU A 278 10.50 9.32 -8.79
C GLU A 278 10.56 9.85 -7.36
N GLN A 279 10.22 11.13 -7.15
CA GLN A 279 10.13 11.72 -5.81
C GLN A 279 8.97 11.13 -5.00
N ALA A 280 7.81 10.93 -5.61
CA ALA A 280 6.63 10.40 -4.93
C ALA A 280 6.89 8.99 -4.41
N ALA A 281 7.63 8.18 -5.18
CA ALA A 281 8.02 6.84 -4.77
C ALA A 281 8.96 6.81 -3.55
N THR A 282 9.80 7.83 -3.33
CA THR A 282 10.64 7.89 -2.10
C THR A 282 9.84 8.24 -0.85
N LYS A 283 8.64 8.80 -1.01
CA LYS A 283 7.71 9.15 0.08
C LYS A 283 6.76 8.01 0.43
N LEU A 284 6.70 6.96 -0.38
CA LEU A 284 5.89 5.78 -0.09
C LEU A 284 6.43 5.08 1.16
N THR A 285 5.53 4.76 2.08
CA THR A 285 5.84 4.01 3.29
C THR A 285 5.18 2.65 3.26
N THR A 286 5.89 1.63 3.71
CA THR A 286 5.32 0.31 4.00
C THR A 286 4.97 0.20 5.47
N ALA A 287 3.91 -0.54 5.78
CA ALA A 287 3.54 -0.82 7.16
C ALA A 287 4.70 -1.56 7.87
N ALA A 288 5.15 -1.01 9.00
CA ALA A 288 6.20 -1.64 9.80
C ALA A 288 5.63 -2.86 10.54
N SER A 289 6.38 -3.96 10.53
CA SER A 289 6.07 -5.12 11.37
C SER A 289 6.13 -4.72 12.84
N VAL A 290 5.13 -5.12 13.62
CA VAL A 290 5.08 -4.80 15.04
C VAL A 290 5.64 -5.99 15.83
N SER A 291 6.70 -5.82 16.62
CA SER A 291 7.05 -6.86 17.60
C SER A 291 6.17 -6.71 18.85
N HIS A 292 5.88 -7.81 19.53
CA HIS A 292 5.01 -7.80 20.71
C HIS A 292 5.56 -6.91 21.81
N GLU A 293 6.87 -6.98 22.07
CA GLU A 293 7.56 -6.13 23.03
C GLU A 293 7.57 -4.66 22.61
N ALA A 294 7.79 -4.37 21.32
CA ALA A 294 7.77 -2.98 20.84
C ALA A 294 6.41 -2.33 21.06
N SER A 295 5.32 -3.12 21.04
CA SER A 295 3.98 -2.57 21.19
C SER A 295 3.69 -1.94 22.56
N VAL A 296 4.34 -2.45 23.62
CA VAL A 296 4.14 -1.97 25.00
C VAL A 296 5.12 -0.86 25.38
N ILE A 297 6.20 -0.68 24.62
CA ILE A 297 7.22 0.36 24.87
C ILE A 297 7.27 1.45 23.80
N ASP A 298 6.39 1.39 22.79
CA ASP A 298 6.26 2.44 21.77
C ASP A 298 5.96 3.80 22.42
N THR A 299 6.43 4.87 21.78
CA THR A 299 6.29 6.24 22.29
C THR A 299 4.82 6.61 22.50
N ALA A 300 3.93 6.25 21.56
CA ALA A 300 2.51 6.55 21.70
C ALA A 300 1.86 5.76 22.85
N THR A 301 2.31 4.52 23.08
CA THR A 301 1.90 3.71 24.23
C THR A 301 2.40 4.32 25.53
N LYS A 302 3.66 4.75 25.59
CA LYS A 302 4.26 5.43 26.77
C LYS A 302 3.53 6.73 27.10
N ASP A 303 3.17 7.53 26.11
CA ASP A 303 2.39 8.74 26.29
C ASP A 303 0.94 8.45 26.71
N ALA A 304 0.33 7.36 26.23
CA ALA A 304 -0.98 6.92 26.71
C ALA A 304 -0.94 6.49 28.18
N ILE A 305 0.12 5.80 28.61
CA ILE A 305 0.34 5.41 30.01
C ILE A 305 0.56 6.67 30.87
N ALA A 306 1.38 7.63 30.42
CA ALA A 306 1.58 8.88 31.12
C ALA A 306 0.25 9.60 31.36
N ARG A 307 -0.59 9.71 30.33
CA ARG A 307 -1.92 10.32 30.42
C ARG A 307 -2.84 9.59 31.38
N TYR A 308 -2.81 8.26 31.37
CA TYR A 308 -3.59 7.46 32.31
C TYR A 308 -3.16 7.66 33.77
N LEU A 309 -1.85 7.72 34.03
CA LEU A 309 -1.30 7.82 35.38
C LEU A 309 -1.35 9.23 35.97
N LYS A 310 -1.27 10.27 35.13
CA LYS A 310 -0.98 11.65 35.54
C LYS A 310 -1.93 12.69 34.95
N GLY A 311 -2.88 12.28 34.10
CA GLY A 311 -3.91 13.13 33.49
C GLY A 311 -3.63 13.50 32.02
N ASP A 312 -4.65 13.98 31.33
CA ASP A 312 -4.74 14.07 29.85
C ASP A 312 -3.61 14.81 29.12
N LYS A 313 -2.84 15.67 29.82
CA LYS A 313 -1.72 16.45 29.26
C LYS A 313 -0.34 15.87 29.56
N ALA A 314 -0.25 14.81 30.34
CA ALA A 314 1.03 14.20 30.70
C ALA A 314 1.66 13.50 29.49
N ASP A 315 2.99 13.57 29.39
CA ASP A 315 3.78 12.86 28.39
C ASP A 315 4.85 11.99 29.05
N TYR A 316 5.46 11.12 28.27
CA TYR A 316 6.53 10.24 28.73
C TYR A 316 7.76 11.02 29.20
N ASN A 317 8.17 12.07 28.49
CA ASN A 317 9.41 12.80 28.78
C ASN A 317 9.42 13.41 30.19
N THR A 318 8.26 13.86 30.67
CA THR A 318 8.10 14.47 32.00
C THR A 318 7.72 13.46 33.09
N ASN A 319 7.32 12.24 32.73
CA ASN A 319 6.83 11.22 33.67
C ASN A 319 7.54 9.87 33.53
N LYS A 320 8.77 9.88 33.01
CA LYS A 320 9.54 8.69 32.61
C LYS A 320 9.55 7.60 33.68
N ASP A 321 9.96 7.93 34.90
CA ASP A 321 10.10 6.94 35.98
C ASP A 321 8.77 6.25 36.33
N ALA A 322 7.66 6.99 36.33
CA ALA A 322 6.34 6.42 36.62
C ALA A 322 5.86 5.51 35.47
N VAL A 323 6.12 5.91 34.23
CA VAL A 323 5.76 5.13 33.04
C VAL A 323 6.61 3.86 32.93
N ASP A 324 7.93 3.98 33.04
CA ASP A 324 8.86 2.85 32.97
C ASP A 324 8.60 1.86 34.11
N LYS A 325 8.31 2.34 35.33
CA LYS A 325 7.87 1.49 36.44
C LYS A 325 6.58 0.75 36.11
N PHE A 326 5.57 1.44 35.57
CA PHE A 326 4.31 0.81 35.17
C PHE A 326 4.53 -0.28 34.11
N ILE A 327 5.38 -0.01 33.11
CA ILE A 327 5.73 -0.98 32.07
C ILE A 327 6.43 -2.18 32.69
N SER A 328 7.43 -1.97 33.54
CA SER A 328 8.16 -3.05 34.20
C SER A 328 7.24 -3.92 35.06
N ASP A 329 6.35 -3.31 35.86
CA ASP A 329 5.44 -4.01 36.76
C ASP A 329 4.42 -4.89 36.01
N ASN A 330 3.98 -4.47 34.81
CA ASN A 330 2.92 -5.16 34.06
C ASN A 330 3.43 -6.04 32.92
N PHE A 331 4.50 -5.64 32.25
CA PHE A 331 5.01 -6.24 31.02
C PHE A 331 6.45 -6.76 31.13
N GLY A 332 7.09 -6.57 32.29
CA GLY A 332 8.52 -6.83 32.48
C GLY A 332 9.40 -5.70 31.96
N GLU A 333 10.66 -5.69 32.40
CA GLU A 333 11.67 -4.73 31.95
C GLU A 333 11.75 -4.73 30.42
N ASP A 334 11.56 -3.56 29.81
CA ASP A 334 11.47 -3.34 28.37
C ASP A 334 10.51 -4.29 27.62
N GLY A 335 9.44 -4.76 28.27
CA GLY A 335 8.46 -5.67 27.67
C GLY A 335 8.93 -7.13 27.53
N LYS A 336 10.03 -7.51 28.19
CA LYS A 336 10.63 -8.85 28.06
C LYS A 336 9.68 -9.99 28.40
N ASN A 337 8.82 -9.83 29.42
CA ASN A 337 7.85 -10.88 29.78
C ASN A 337 6.81 -11.10 28.68
N ILE A 338 6.45 -10.05 27.92
CA ILE A 338 5.53 -10.16 26.79
C ILE A 338 6.18 -10.88 25.62
N LYS A 339 7.43 -10.56 25.30
CA LYS A 339 8.18 -11.25 24.25
C LYS A 339 8.18 -12.77 24.45
N GLU A 340 8.53 -13.20 25.66
CA GLU A 340 8.63 -14.62 26.01
C GLU A 340 7.25 -15.30 26.06
N LYS A 341 6.28 -14.71 26.77
CA LYS A 341 4.98 -15.35 26.99
C LYS A 341 4.05 -15.25 25.78
N LEU A 342 3.92 -14.07 25.18
CA LEU A 342 2.99 -13.86 24.08
C LEU A 342 3.48 -14.58 22.82
N GLY A 343 4.77 -14.50 22.50
CA GLY A 343 5.36 -15.21 21.36
C GLY A 343 5.08 -16.72 21.41
N THR A 344 5.34 -17.36 22.56
CA THR A 344 5.03 -18.79 22.74
C THR A 344 3.54 -19.10 22.60
N LYS A 345 2.65 -18.24 23.12
CA LYS A 345 1.20 -18.45 22.99
C LYS A 345 0.69 -18.27 21.56
N VAL A 346 1.27 -17.35 20.78
CA VAL A 346 0.98 -17.21 19.35
C VAL A 346 1.30 -18.51 18.60
N ASP A 347 2.48 -19.09 18.86
CA ASP A 347 2.95 -20.30 18.17
C ASP A 347 2.18 -21.57 18.55
N GLN A 348 1.67 -21.63 19.78
CA GLN A 348 0.98 -22.79 20.33
C GLN A 348 -0.54 -22.75 20.09
N MET A 349 -1.12 -21.57 19.85
CA MET A 349 -2.57 -21.44 19.67
C MET A 349 -3.01 -22.14 18.39
N LYS A 350 -3.89 -23.14 18.54
CA LYS A 350 -4.61 -23.78 17.44
C LYS A 350 -6.00 -23.21 17.34
N THR A 351 -6.45 -23.01 16.11
CA THR A 351 -7.82 -22.55 15.85
C THR A 351 -8.77 -23.73 15.67
N THR A 352 -9.99 -23.59 16.15
CA THR A 352 -10.99 -24.66 16.04
C THR A 352 -11.67 -24.64 14.67
N LYS A 353 -12.23 -25.78 14.27
CA LYS A 353 -13.04 -25.89 13.04
C LYS A 353 -14.24 -24.93 13.06
N ALA A 354 -14.85 -24.72 14.23
CA ALA A 354 -15.95 -23.77 14.40
C ALA A 354 -15.51 -22.31 14.19
N ALA A 355 -14.27 -21.97 14.54
CA ALA A 355 -13.74 -20.61 14.40
C ALA A 355 -13.40 -20.27 12.95
N THR A 356 -12.89 -21.21 12.16
CA THR A 356 -12.37 -20.93 10.81
C THR A 356 -13.23 -21.49 9.68
N GLY A 357 -14.07 -22.48 9.96
CA GLY A 357 -14.77 -23.29 8.95
C GLY A 357 -13.89 -24.31 8.24
N GLY A 358 -12.61 -24.44 8.65
CA GLY A 358 -11.60 -25.32 8.03
C GLY A 358 -11.46 -26.70 8.69
N THR A 359 -10.24 -27.24 8.70
CA THR A 359 -9.94 -28.56 9.32
C THR A 359 -9.92 -28.51 10.84
N GLY A 360 -9.75 -27.33 11.44
CA GLY A 360 -9.67 -27.13 12.90
C GLY A 360 -8.34 -27.55 13.53
N THR A 361 -7.30 -27.73 12.72
CA THR A 361 -5.94 -28.09 13.18
C THR A 361 -4.89 -27.02 12.88
N ALA A 362 -5.26 -25.97 12.13
CA ALA A 362 -4.37 -24.88 11.75
C ALA A 362 -3.93 -24.06 12.96
N LYS A 363 -2.64 -23.72 13.02
CA LYS A 363 -2.11 -22.78 14.01
C LYS A 363 -2.61 -21.37 13.70
N LEU A 364 -2.58 -20.51 14.72
CA LEU A 364 -2.91 -19.10 14.55
C LEU A 364 -2.03 -18.42 13.48
N THR A 365 -0.75 -18.77 13.45
CA THR A 365 0.23 -18.26 12.48
C THR A 365 -0.03 -18.75 11.05
N ASP A 366 -0.75 -19.86 10.87
CA ASP A 366 -1.13 -20.39 9.56
C ASP A 366 -2.33 -19.62 8.96
N LEU A 367 -3.05 -18.85 9.78
CA LEU A 367 -4.17 -18.03 9.32
C LEU A 367 -3.66 -16.73 8.71
N VAL A 368 -3.40 -16.77 7.41
CA VAL A 368 -2.98 -15.62 6.59
C VAL A 368 -4.07 -15.12 5.65
N ARG A 369 -5.17 -15.87 5.51
CA ARG A 369 -6.29 -15.49 4.65
C ARG A 369 -7.27 -14.59 5.39
N THR A 370 -7.56 -13.42 4.82
CA THR A 370 -8.43 -12.40 5.44
C THR A 370 -9.83 -12.93 5.80
N ASP A 371 -10.40 -13.82 4.98
CA ASP A 371 -11.73 -14.39 5.23
C ASP A 371 -11.74 -15.39 6.40
N GLU A 372 -10.68 -16.20 6.51
CA GLU A 372 -10.50 -17.16 7.61
C GLU A 372 -10.21 -16.43 8.93
N LEU A 373 -9.33 -15.42 8.88
CA LEU A 373 -9.04 -14.54 10.02
C LEU A 373 -10.29 -13.81 10.51
N LYS A 374 -11.09 -13.24 9.60
CA LYS A 374 -12.34 -12.55 9.96
C LYS A 374 -13.31 -13.48 10.69
N LYS A 375 -13.51 -14.71 10.19
CA LYS A 375 -14.37 -15.70 10.85
C LYS A 375 -13.85 -16.04 12.25
N ALA A 376 -12.55 -16.29 12.38
CA ALA A 376 -11.92 -16.61 13.65
C ALA A 376 -12.05 -15.46 14.65
N GLN A 377 -11.78 -14.21 14.22
CA GLN A 377 -11.95 -13.01 15.04
C GLN A 377 -13.38 -12.89 15.57
N LEU A 378 -14.38 -13.01 14.69
CA LEU A 378 -15.79 -12.92 15.08
C LEU A 378 -16.15 -14.03 16.08
N TYR A 379 -15.77 -15.28 15.79
CA TYR A 379 -16.03 -16.41 16.67
C TYR A 379 -15.43 -16.21 18.05
N TYR A 380 -14.13 -15.91 18.14
CA TYR A 380 -13.44 -15.77 19.43
C TYR A 380 -13.86 -14.52 20.20
N THR A 381 -14.23 -13.44 19.50
CA THR A 381 -14.82 -12.25 20.15
C THR A 381 -16.14 -12.61 20.83
N VAL A 382 -17.05 -13.28 20.12
CA VAL A 382 -18.33 -13.73 20.70
C VAL A 382 -18.10 -14.74 21.83
N ALA A 383 -17.19 -15.69 21.65
CA ALA A 383 -16.86 -16.68 22.67
C ALA A 383 -16.29 -16.02 23.95
N SER A 384 -15.44 -15.00 23.81
CA SER A 384 -14.91 -14.24 24.96
C SER A 384 -16.03 -13.52 25.73
N LEU A 385 -16.97 -12.89 25.03
CA LEU A 385 -18.12 -12.25 25.66
C LEU A 385 -19.00 -13.24 26.44
N VAL A 386 -19.21 -14.44 25.89
CA VAL A 386 -19.96 -15.51 26.57
C VAL A 386 -19.21 -15.97 27.81
N ARG A 387 -17.90 -16.24 27.70
CA ARG A 387 -17.05 -16.63 28.83
C ARG A 387 -17.07 -15.58 29.94
N ASP A 388 -16.89 -14.31 29.62
CA ASP A 388 -16.90 -13.22 30.60
C ASP A 388 -18.24 -13.12 31.34
N LYS A 389 -19.37 -13.37 30.65
CA LYS A 389 -20.69 -13.43 31.27
C LYS A 389 -20.85 -14.64 32.19
N GLU A 390 -20.27 -15.77 31.83
CA GLU A 390 -20.30 -16.99 32.65
C GLU A 390 -19.40 -16.89 33.87
N GLU A 391 -18.19 -16.34 33.75
CA GLU A 391 -17.28 -16.11 34.87
C GLU A 391 -17.84 -15.09 35.87
N LYS A 392 -18.49 -14.04 35.39
CA LYS A 392 -19.20 -13.09 36.28
C LYS A 392 -20.35 -13.76 37.03
N LYS A 393 -21.04 -14.75 36.44
CA LYS A 393 -22.04 -15.56 37.15
C LYS A 393 -21.39 -16.44 38.22
N LYS A 394 -20.25 -17.07 37.92
CA LYS A 394 -19.49 -17.91 38.88
C LYS A 394 -18.89 -17.10 40.04
N ASN A 395 -18.41 -15.89 39.77
CA ASN A 395 -17.84 -15.01 40.82
C ASN A 395 -18.90 -14.21 41.60
N GLN A 396 -20.18 -14.26 41.17
CA GLN A 396 -21.32 -13.81 41.97
C GLN A 396 -21.87 -14.91 42.90
N GLU A 397 -21.40 -16.16 42.80
CA GLU A 397 -21.59 -17.16 43.85
C GLU A 397 -20.59 -16.86 44.98
N SER A 398 -21.00 -15.98 45.89
CA SER A 398 -20.27 -15.74 47.14
C SER A 398 -20.26 -17.00 48.03
N PRO A 399 -19.25 -17.12 48.91
CA PRO A 399 -18.70 -18.38 49.39
C PRO A 399 -19.47 -18.95 50.59
N SER A 400 -19.26 -20.24 50.84
CA SER A 400 -19.69 -20.98 52.04
C SER A 400 -21.20 -21.27 52.11
N CYS A 401 -21.59 -22.44 51.59
CA CYS A 401 -22.53 -23.29 52.32
C CYS A 401 -21.74 -24.03 53.40
N PRO A 402 -21.90 -23.73 54.70
CA PRO A 402 -21.58 -24.70 55.74
C PRO A 402 -22.68 -25.76 55.74
N THR A 403 -22.28 -27.01 55.57
CA THR A 403 -23.14 -28.16 55.83
C THR A 403 -23.48 -28.18 57.32
N LYS A 404 -24.67 -27.70 57.68
CA LYS A 404 -25.53 -28.24 58.73
C LYS A 404 -26.92 -27.61 58.61
N THR A 405 -27.91 -28.49 58.59
CA THR A 405 -29.34 -28.23 58.57
C THR A 405 -29.73 -27.08 59.50
N ASP A 406 -30.08 -25.93 58.94
CA ASP A 406 -30.87 -24.93 59.63
C ASP A 406 -32.00 -24.43 58.72
N LYS A 407 -33.17 -24.35 59.35
CA LYS A 407 -34.52 -24.18 58.82
C LYS A 407 -34.65 -22.94 57.90
N PRO A 408 -35.48 -22.95 56.85
CA PRO A 408 -35.70 -21.78 56.01
C PRO A 408 -36.15 -20.58 56.86
N ALA A 409 -35.49 -19.43 56.68
CA ALA A 409 -35.87 -18.19 57.32
C ALA A 409 -37.27 -17.75 56.84
N GLU A 410 -38.18 -17.53 57.80
CA GLU A 410 -39.53 -17.03 57.54
C GLU A 410 -39.50 -15.60 56.98
N PRO A 411 -40.43 -15.25 56.08
CA PRO A 411 -40.53 -13.90 55.51
C PRO A 411 -40.81 -12.84 56.59
N LYS A 412 -40.29 -11.62 56.39
CA LYS A 412 -40.52 -10.46 57.28
C LYS A 412 -42.02 -10.15 57.39
N LYS A 413 -42.53 -10.07 58.62
CA LYS A 413 -43.92 -9.72 58.91
C LYS A 413 -44.24 -8.25 58.62
N THR A 414 -45.44 -8.01 58.13
CA THR A 414 -45.98 -6.69 57.78
C THR A 414 -46.57 -5.98 59.02
N ALA A 415 -46.71 -4.66 58.95
CA ALA A 415 -47.22 -3.85 60.07
C ALA A 415 -48.63 -4.27 60.55
N ASP A 416 -49.48 -4.77 59.66
CA ASP A 416 -50.83 -5.25 59.99
C ASP A 416 -50.83 -6.61 60.71
N GLU A 417 -49.80 -7.42 60.52
CA GLU A 417 -49.65 -8.69 61.24
C GLU A 417 -49.21 -8.44 62.70
N CYS A 418 -48.36 -7.45 62.94
CA CYS A 418 -47.93 -7.10 64.30
C CYS A 418 -49.03 -6.42 65.13
N LYS A 419 -50.03 -5.76 64.50
CA LYS A 419 -51.12 -5.04 65.19
C LYS A 419 -52.18 -5.94 65.87
N LYS A 420 -52.19 -7.25 65.60
CA LYS A 420 -53.19 -8.18 66.17
C LYS A 420 -52.95 -8.54 67.65
N HIS A 421 -51.80 -8.15 68.21
CA HIS A 421 -51.40 -8.50 69.57
C HIS A 421 -51.65 -7.33 70.53
N THR A 422 -52.65 -7.47 71.39
CA THR A 422 -53.04 -6.44 72.39
C THR A 422 -52.40 -6.64 73.76
N THR A 423 -51.70 -7.76 73.99
CA THR A 423 -51.01 -8.04 75.27
C THR A 423 -49.55 -8.47 75.09
N SER A 424 -48.71 -8.13 76.06
CA SER A 424 -47.25 -8.45 76.10
C SER A 424 -46.95 -9.95 76.00
N LYS A 425 -47.90 -10.82 76.38
CA LYS A 425 -47.76 -12.29 76.29
C LYS A 425 -47.94 -12.83 74.88
N ASP A 426 -48.78 -12.19 74.06
CA ASP A 426 -49.06 -12.64 72.69
C ASP A 426 -47.93 -12.24 71.73
N TYR A 427 -47.34 -11.05 71.94
CA TYR A 427 -46.18 -10.55 71.21
C TYR A 427 -44.93 -11.43 71.33
N LYS A 428 -44.59 -11.94 72.53
CA LYS A 428 -43.37 -12.72 72.77
C LYS A 428 -43.32 -14.06 72.03
N LYS A 429 -44.44 -14.50 71.45
CA LYS A 429 -44.54 -15.73 70.66
C LYS A 429 -44.24 -15.52 69.18
N GLU A 430 -44.11 -14.27 68.70
CA GLU A 430 -43.84 -13.98 67.29
C GLU A 430 -42.51 -13.26 67.06
N THR A 431 -41.64 -13.89 66.27
CA THR A 431 -40.34 -13.35 65.85
C THR A 431 -40.53 -12.31 64.74
N GLY A 432 -39.97 -11.09 64.89
CA GLY A 432 -39.96 -10.06 63.82
C GLY A 432 -40.72 -8.77 64.11
N CYS A 433 -41.55 -8.74 65.17
CA CYS A 433 -42.16 -7.51 65.68
C CYS A 433 -41.35 -6.99 66.91
N GLY A 434 -41.54 -5.75 67.33
CA GLY A 434 -41.08 -5.07 68.55
C GLY A 434 -42.28 -4.65 69.41
N PHE A 435 -42.17 -4.68 70.75
CA PHE A 435 -43.23 -4.22 71.67
C PHE A 435 -42.75 -3.11 72.59
N ASP A 436 -43.55 -2.05 72.74
CA ASP A 436 -43.27 -0.89 73.58
C ASP A 436 -44.49 -0.52 74.42
N ASP A 437 -44.41 -0.78 75.74
CA ASP A 437 -45.45 -0.49 76.72
C ASP A 437 -45.68 1.02 76.96
N LYS A 438 -44.83 1.89 76.42
CA LYS A 438 -44.99 3.35 76.52
C LYS A 438 -45.89 3.93 75.43
N LYS A 439 -46.31 3.13 74.44
CA LYS A 439 -47.20 3.55 73.35
C LYS A 439 -48.69 3.39 73.71
N PRO A 440 -49.59 4.21 73.13
CA PRO A 440 -51.03 4.10 73.35
C PRO A 440 -51.57 2.71 72.97
N GLU A 441 -52.65 2.27 73.62
CA GLU A 441 -53.33 1.01 73.30
C GLU A 441 -53.68 0.97 71.80
N GLY A 442 -53.21 -0.07 71.09
CA GLY A 442 -53.35 -0.22 69.64
C GLY A 442 -52.08 0.03 68.81
N GLU A 443 -51.03 0.63 69.37
CA GLU A 443 -49.76 0.92 68.66
C GLU A 443 -48.50 0.32 69.32
N ARG A 444 -48.70 -0.51 70.34
CA ARG A 444 -47.61 -1.07 71.13
C ARG A 444 -46.72 -2.06 70.37
N CYS A 445 -47.18 -2.62 69.24
CA CYS A 445 -46.42 -3.57 68.41
C CYS A 445 -46.01 -2.98 67.03
N PHE A 446 -44.75 -3.14 66.60
CA PHE A 446 -44.22 -2.60 65.33
C PHE A 446 -43.10 -3.47 64.69
N PRO A 447 -42.86 -3.48 63.36
CA PRO A 447 -41.76 -4.24 62.74
C PRO A 447 -40.36 -3.71 63.09
N LYS A 448 -39.34 -4.57 63.16
CA LYS A 448 -37.92 -4.17 63.39
C LYS A 448 -37.19 -3.81 62.07
N GLU A 449 -36.49 -2.67 62.03
CA GLU A 449 -35.59 -2.28 60.92
C GLU A 449 -34.15 -2.80 61.11
N ASN A 450 -33.49 -3.18 60.01
CA ASN A 450 -32.07 -3.57 59.98
C ASN A 450 -31.27 -2.52 59.19
N SER A 451 -30.36 -1.77 59.84
CA SER A 451 -29.47 -0.79 59.21
C SER A 451 -28.08 -1.37 58.91
N SER A 452 -27.56 -1.21 57.68
CA SER A 452 -26.15 -0.89 57.39
C SER A 452 -25.95 -0.62 55.90
N THR A 453 -25.39 0.56 55.57
CA THR A 453 -24.92 0.92 54.23
C THR A 453 -23.42 1.22 54.29
N THR A 454 -22.62 0.33 53.71
CA THR A 454 -21.25 0.60 53.25
C THR A 454 -21.14 0.01 51.84
N SER A 455 -20.92 0.85 50.83
CA SER A 455 -20.59 0.39 49.48
C SER A 455 -19.26 0.98 49.04
N THR A 456 -18.32 0.07 48.82
CA THR A 456 -16.98 0.24 48.27
C THR A 456 -17.08 0.37 46.74
N VAL A 457 -16.34 1.32 46.19
CA VAL A 457 -16.23 1.60 44.75
C VAL A 457 -15.37 0.53 44.08
N SER A 458 -15.92 -0.19 43.09
CA SER A 458 -15.14 -1.04 42.17
C SER A 458 -15.03 -0.36 40.81
N ASN A 459 -13.85 0.21 40.53
CA ASN A 459 -13.50 0.80 39.23
C ASN A 459 -13.32 -0.30 38.18
N SER A 460 -14.22 -0.34 37.20
CA SER A 460 -14.03 -1.08 35.95
C SER A 460 -13.36 -0.15 34.95
N ILE A 461 -12.12 -0.47 34.54
CA ILE A 461 -11.44 0.18 33.43
C ILE A 461 -12.19 -0.20 32.14
N VAL A 462 -13.15 0.63 31.76
CA VAL A 462 -13.71 0.63 30.40
C VAL A 462 -12.86 1.60 29.60
N ILE A 463 -11.83 1.09 28.93
CA ILE A 463 -11.22 1.82 27.81
C ILE A 463 -12.32 1.92 26.76
N LYS A 464 -12.98 3.08 26.69
CA LYS A 464 -13.87 3.44 25.59
C LYS A 464 -13.00 3.55 24.33
N ILE A 465 -12.80 2.44 23.64
CA ILE A 465 -12.29 2.42 22.26
C ILE A 465 -13.38 3.09 21.41
N PRO A 466 -13.18 4.33 20.92
CA PRO A 466 -14.14 4.90 20.00
C PRO A 466 -13.92 4.23 18.65
N LEU A 467 -14.92 3.46 18.22
CA LEU A 467 -15.41 3.45 16.83
C LEU A 467 -14.37 3.31 15.69
N LEU A 468 -13.32 2.51 15.83
CA LEU A 468 -12.40 2.19 14.72
C LEU A 468 -12.93 1.07 13.78
N LEU A 469 -14.11 0.51 14.08
CA LEU A 469 -14.75 -0.51 13.23
C LEU A 469 -15.48 0.06 11.99
N ALA A 470 -15.62 1.38 11.87
CA ALA A 470 -16.35 1.99 10.75
C ALA A 470 -15.49 2.24 9.49
N VAL A 471 -14.16 2.11 9.57
CA VAL A 471 -13.25 2.39 8.43
C VAL A 471 -12.89 1.12 7.63
N LEU A 472 -13.39 -0.06 8.03
CA LEU A 472 -13.13 -1.34 7.37
C LEU A 472 -14.19 -1.74 6.31
N ILE A 473 -15.06 -0.81 5.91
CA ILE A 473 -16.02 -0.97 4.80
C ILE A 473 -15.94 0.25 3.88
N LEU A 474 -14.88 0.35 3.09
CA LEU A 474 -14.87 1.04 1.79
C LEU A 474 -13.67 0.59 0.94
#